data_AF-A0A1G9NQM3-F1
#
_entry.id   AF-A0A1G9NQM3-F1
#
_cell.length_a   1.000
_cell.length_b   1.000
_cell.length_c   1.000
_cell.angle_alpha   90.00
_cell.angle_beta   90.00
_cell.angle_gamma   90.00
#
_symmetry.space_group_name_H-M   'P 1'
#
loop_
_entity.id
_entity.type
_entity.pdbx_description
1 polymer ?
#
loop_
_entity_poly.entity_id
_entity_poly.type
_entity_poly.pdbx_seq_one_letter_code
_entity_poly.pdbx_strand_id
1 'polypeptide(L)'
;MSSFRFGDFLLATGERKLTRHGIELPLGARAFDMLSFMVANRHRVLTKAEILDAIWPDVSVEESNLTVHVSALRKVLGSKALATIPGRGYQFVLPVEEHALVPAPEGDRRQTASPKVLVLPFTNTSNDPDQDYFSDGITEDVITDLSKVAALSVVARSTAFTFKDRAVDVAQTARDMSLTHVVEGSVRKSGSRIRINAQLVDGATGHPIWAERFDRDLTDIFDLQDQITEAIVAALKVRLVPAERVAIQSRPTDNPEAYELYLQARYHHTRLDRRNFEIAARLAQQALDIDPDFGLAWALLAISRTGLYGLSGSTEHGLQAAERALALNPDLAEALAAKAFVLAGLGRFDEAFELHERSLQLDPNSYDVRFLYGRTCFQTGRHEEAILHWERATELSEADLAATSHVAMCYRATGRHEKVLDTARRTLIRAERVLSENASDSYALISGVNALAKLGETERTKQWAVRVKAVDPGDPSIDYNIACAMALLGETEAALDTLEACLPRVDPVTFSVWVGRDNDLDTLRDLPRFQRLVRDLDARAAAARA
;
A
#
# COMPACT_ATOMS: atom_id res chain seq x y z
N MET A 1 32.37 9.71 -13.06
CA MET A 1 32.29 8.39 -12.40
C MET A 1 32.85 7.35 -13.35
N SER A 2 33.76 6.48 -12.89
CA SER A 2 34.44 5.48 -13.73
C SER A 2 33.66 4.17 -13.73
N SER A 3 33.24 3.67 -14.89
CA SER A 3 32.77 2.30 -15.05
C SER A 3 33.85 1.47 -15.74
N PHE A 4 34.02 0.24 -15.27
CA PHE A 4 35.00 -0.69 -15.84
C PHE A 4 34.26 -1.88 -16.44
N ARG A 5 34.57 -2.22 -17.69
CA ARG A 5 34.07 -3.43 -18.33
C ARG A 5 35.21 -4.42 -18.47
N PHE A 6 34.97 -5.68 -18.08
CA PHE A 6 35.93 -6.77 -18.27
C PHE A 6 35.20 -8.07 -18.61
N GLY A 7 35.42 -8.57 -19.82
CA GLY A 7 34.63 -9.68 -20.36
C GLY A 7 33.12 -9.36 -20.37
N ASP A 8 32.33 -10.24 -19.76
CA ASP A 8 30.88 -10.10 -19.63
C ASP A 8 30.44 -9.24 -18.44
N PHE A 9 31.39 -8.75 -17.65
CA PHE A 9 31.13 -8.03 -16.41
C PHE A 9 31.19 -6.52 -16.60
N LEU A 10 30.26 -5.82 -15.96
CA LEU A 10 30.26 -4.37 -15.80
C LEU A 10 30.35 -4.02 -14.32
N LEU A 11 31.41 -3.31 -13.95
CA LEU A 11 31.61 -2.77 -12.61
C LEU A 11 31.30 -1.28 -12.62
N ALA A 12 30.14 -0.93 -12.06
CA ALA A 12 29.70 0.46 -11.87
C ALA A 12 30.07 0.92 -10.46
N THR A 13 31.25 1.55 -10.30
CA THR A 13 31.75 1.91 -8.96
C THR A 13 30.90 2.98 -8.27
N GLY A 14 30.25 3.87 -9.03
CA GLY A 14 29.34 4.90 -8.49
C GLY A 14 28.01 4.35 -7.96
N GLU A 15 27.51 3.28 -8.57
CA GLU A 15 26.25 2.62 -8.19
C GLU A 15 26.46 1.43 -7.24
N ARG A 16 27.71 1.08 -6.98
CA ARG A 16 28.11 -0.12 -6.22
C ARG A 16 27.55 -1.43 -6.75
N LYS A 17 27.46 -1.55 -8.09
CA LYS A 17 26.90 -2.73 -8.77
C LYS A 17 27.95 -3.45 -9.61
N LEU A 18 27.93 -4.78 -9.50
CA LEU A 18 28.62 -5.68 -10.42
C LEU A 18 27.54 -6.45 -11.18
N THR A 19 27.48 -6.29 -12.49
CA THR A 19 26.54 -7.05 -13.34
C THR A 19 27.29 -7.97 -14.28
N ARG A 20 26.68 -9.10 -14.65
CA ARG A 20 27.13 -9.97 -15.75
C ARG A 20 25.96 -10.18 -16.70
N HIS A 21 26.14 -9.81 -17.96
CA HIS A 21 25.05 -9.79 -18.95
C HIS A 21 23.80 -9.00 -18.47
N GLY A 22 23.99 -7.94 -17.70
CA GLY A 22 22.90 -7.12 -17.15
C GLY A 22 22.24 -7.66 -15.89
N ILE A 23 22.58 -8.86 -15.42
CA ILE A 23 22.09 -9.42 -14.16
C ILE A 23 23.04 -9.01 -13.03
N GLU A 24 22.50 -8.42 -11.97
CA GLU A 24 23.27 -8.04 -10.78
C GLU A 24 23.76 -9.28 -10.03
N LEU A 25 25.06 -9.30 -9.72
CA LEU A 25 25.70 -10.41 -9.01
C LEU A 25 25.87 -10.05 -7.53
N PRO A 26 25.42 -10.92 -6.61
CA PRO A 26 25.54 -10.65 -5.19
C PRO A 26 27.01 -10.66 -4.77
N LEU A 27 27.51 -9.50 -4.33
CA LEU A 27 28.86 -9.34 -3.82
C LEU A 27 28.83 -8.54 -2.52
N GLY A 28 29.36 -9.11 -1.44
CA GLY A 28 29.42 -8.42 -0.15
C GLY A 28 30.24 -7.13 -0.23
N ALA A 29 29.87 -6.11 0.55
CA ALA A 29 30.42 -4.75 0.44
C ALA A 29 31.96 -4.69 0.39
N ARG A 30 32.65 -5.43 1.28
CA ARG A 30 34.13 -5.48 1.31
C ARG A 30 34.74 -6.18 0.10
N ALA A 31 34.07 -7.21 -0.44
CA ALA A 31 34.52 -7.86 -1.67
C ALA A 31 34.33 -6.93 -2.88
N PHE A 32 33.27 -6.11 -2.88
CA PHE A 32 33.04 -5.09 -3.91
C PHE A 32 34.11 -3.99 -3.87
N ASP A 33 34.44 -3.49 -2.69
CA ASP A 33 35.47 -2.46 -2.51
C ASP A 33 36.84 -3.00 -2.95
N MET A 34 37.16 -4.24 -2.56
CA MET A 34 38.37 -4.93 -2.99
C MET A 34 38.43 -5.06 -4.52
N LEU A 35 37.34 -5.49 -5.16
CA LEU A 35 37.29 -5.59 -6.62
C LEU A 35 37.52 -4.24 -7.29
N SER A 36 36.85 -3.19 -6.82
CA SER A 36 36.98 -1.82 -7.34
C SER A 36 38.42 -1.31 -7.24
N PHE A 37 39.05 -1.52 -6.09
CA PHE A 37 40.44 -1.13 -5.87
C PHE A 37 41.41 -1.91 -6.77
N MET A 38 41.21 -3.22 -6.92
CA MET A 38 42.07 -4.07 -7.75
C MET A 38 41.92 -3.76 -9.25
N VAL A 39 40.71 -3.46 -9.72
CA VAL A 39 40.45 -3.09 -11.13
C VAL A 39 41.04 -1.71 -11.44
N ALA A 40 40.92 -0.74 -10.54
CA ALA A 40 41.56 0.57 -10.70
C ALA A 40 43.11 0.45 -10.80
N ASN A 41 43.70 -0.50 -10.08
CA ASN A 41 45.16 -0.74 -10.04
C ASN A 41 45.63 -1.92 -10.92
N ARG A 42 44.80 -2.37 -11.89
CA ARG A 42 45.03 -3.56 -12.74
C ARG A 42 46.41 -3.69 -13.40
N HIS A 43 47.07 -2.57 -13.65
CA HIS A 43 48.35 -2.50 -14.34
C HIS A 43 49.56 -2.90 -13.47
N ARG A 44 49.37 -3.13 -12.16
CA ARG A 44 50.44 -3.51 -11.23
C ARG A 44 50.03 -4.62 -10.28
N VAL A 45 51.02 -5.26 -9.67
CA VAL A 45 50.81 -6.19 -8.55
C VAL A 45 50.59 -5.37 -7.28
N LEU A 46 49.51 -5.67 -6.56
CA LEU A 46 49.19 -5.09 -5.26
C LEU A 46 49.67 -6.00 -4.15
N THR A 47 50.43 -5.46 -3.21
CA THR A 47 50.87 -6.19 -2.02
C THR A 47 49.67 -6.46 -1.09
N LYS A 48 49.80 -7.47 -0.22
CA LYS A 48 48.74 -7.80 0.74
C LYS A 48 48.46 -6.61 1.67
N ALA A 49 49.50 -5.94 2.16
CA ALA A 49 49.38 -4.77 3.03
C ALA A 49 48.61 -3.63 2.34
N GLU A 50 48.95 -3.31 1.08
CA GLU A 50 48.23 -2.26 0.34
C GLU A 50 46.73 -2.55 0.16
N ILE A 51 46.35 -3.81 -0.06
CA ILE A 51 44.93 -4.18 -0.17
C ILE A 51 44.26 -4.11 1.20
N LEU A 52 44.93 -4.57 2.26
CA LEU A 52 44.39 -4.53 3.61
C LEU A 52 44.17 -3.08 4.07
N ASP A 53 45.15 -2.20 3.89
CA ASP A 53 45.06 -0.79 4.28
C ASP A 53 44.00 -0.03 3.46
N ALA A 54 43.85 -0.35 2.17
CA ALA A 54 42.86 0.31 1.32
C ALA A 54 41.42 -0.11 1.65
N ILE A 55 41.21 -1.36 2.05
CA ILE A 55 39.86 -1.91 2.27
C ILE A 55 39.48 -1.89 3.76
N TRP A 56 40.45 -1.86 4.68
CA TRP A 56 40.25 -1.81 6.14
C TRP A 56 41.18 -0.79 6.81
N PRO A 57 41.07 0.51 6.51
CA PRO A 57 42.02 1.53 6.99
C PRO A 57 42.07 1.69 8.53
N ASP A 58 40.98 1.35 9.23
CA ASP A 58 40.84 1.55 10.68
C ASP A 58 40.61 0.23 11.46
N VAL A 59 40.90 -0.92 10.85
CA VAL A 59 40.62 -2.24 11.47
C VAL A 59 41.80 -3.19 11.24
N SER A 60 42.40 -3.68 12.34
CA SER A 60 43.40 -4.74 12.26
C SER A 60 42.74 -6.06 11.85
N VAL A 61 42.97 -6.50 10.62
CA VAL A 61 42.44 -7.75 10.07
C VAL A 61 43.57 -8.72 9.76
N GLU A 62 43.37 -10.00 10.09
CA GLU A 62 44.32 -11.06 9.74
C GLU A 62 44.37 -11.29 8.23
N GLU A 63 45.53 -11.70 7.70
CA GLU A 63 45.71 -12.02 6.27
C GLU A 63 44.77 -13.14 5.76
N SER A 64 44.21 -13.95 6.67
CA SER A 64 43.20 -14.96 6.38
C SER A 64 41.94 -14.34 5.74
N ASN A 65 41.54 -13.13 6.13
CA ASN A 65 40.39 -12.41 5.57
C ASN A 65 40.60 -12.01 4.11
N LEU A 66 41.82 -11.59 3.74
CA LEU A 66 42.17 -11.27 2.36
C LEU A 66 41.96 -12.51 1.46
N THR A 67 42.33 -13.69 1.95
CA THR A 67 42.20 -14.96 1.21
C THR A 67 40.72 -15.34 0.99
N VAL A 68 39.84 -15.06 1.96
CA VAL A 68 38.39 -15.27 1.85
C VAL A 68 37.79 -14.40 0.74
N HIS A 69 38.12 -13.10 0.72
CA HIS A 69 37.60 -12.18 -0.29
C HIS A 69 38.16 -12.45 -1.69
N VAL A 70 39.43 -12.83 -1.82
CA VAL A 70 40.00 -13.31 -3.10
C VAL A 70 39.25 -14.54 -3.60
N SER A 71 38.92 -15.48 -2.71
CA SER A 71 38.21 -16.71 -3.06
C SER A 71 36.77 -16.41 -3.49
N ALA A 72 36.07 -15.51 -2.80
CA ALA A 72 34.75 -15.03 -3.19
C ALA A 72 34.77 -14.37 -4.58
N LEU A 73 35.75 -13.50 -4.85
CA LEU A 73 35.91 -12.86 -6.15
C LEU A 73 36.21 -13.86 -7.26
N ARG A 74 37.06 -14.86 -7.02
CA ARG A 74 37.32 -15.94 -7.99
C ARG A 74 36.10 -16.81 -8.27
N LYS A 75 35.23 -17.02 -7.27
CA LYS A 75 33.97 -17.76 -7.45
C LYS A 75 33.01 -17.01 -8.38
N VAL A 76 32.97 -15.69 -8.28
CA VAL A 76 32.07 -14.82 -9.07
C VAL A 76 32.63 -14.51 -10.47
N LEU A 77 33.92 -14.17 -10.55
CA LEU A 77 34.58 -13.67 -11.76
C LEU A 77 35.31 -14.77 -12.56
N GLY A 78 35.45 -15.95 -11.97
CA GLY A 78 36.27 -17.04 -12.49
C GLY A 78 37.67 -17.10 -11.85
N SER A 79 38.21 -18.31 -11.74
CA SER A 79 39.49 -18.58 -11.07
C SER A 79 40.69 -17.82 -11.67
N LYS A 80 40.61 -17.48 -12.96
CA LYS A 80 41.63 -16.74 -13.70
C LYS A 80 41.54 -15.23 -13.54
N ALA A 81 40.51 -14.68 -12.88
CA ALA A 81 40.32 -13.22 -12.82
C ALA A 81 41.38 -12.50 -11.96
N LEU A 82 41.91 -13.20 -10.95
CA LEU A 82 42.92 -12.70 -10.03
C LEU A 82 44.14 -13.63 -10.04
N ALA A 83 45.30 -13.11 -10.44
CA ALA A 83 46.57 -13.82 -10.35
C ALA A 83 47.20 -13.63 -8.97
N THR A 84 47.71 -14.72 -8.38
CA THR A 84 48.53 -14.66 -7.16
C THR A 84 49.99 -14.73 -7.56
N ILE A 85 50.77 -13.72 -7.15
CA ILE A 85 52.21 -13.65 -7.41
C ILE A 85 52.95 -14.03 -6.12
N PRO A 86 53.61 -15.20 -6.07
CA PRO A 86 54.27 -15.69 -4.86
C PRO A 86 55.22 -14.65 -4.25
N GLY A 87 55.08 -14.39 -2.95
CA GLY A 87 55.89 -13.43 -2.21
C GLY A 87 55.64 -11.95 -2.53
N ARG A 88 54.72 -11.61 -3.45
CA ARG A 88 54.47 -10.22 -3.87
C ARG A 88 53.04 -9.73 -3.71
N GLY A 89 52.03 -10.60 -3.87
CA GLY A 89 50.62 -10.23 -3.64
C GLY A 89 49.68 -10.67 -4.77
N TYR A 90 48.70 -9.83 -5.12
CA TYR A 90 47.65 -10.16 -6.10
C TYR A 90 47.57 -9.13 -7.23
N GLN A 91 47.17 -9.58 -8.42
CA GLN A 91 46.93 -8.72 -9.56
C GLN A 91 45.61 -9.08 -10.25
N PHE A 92 44.83 -8.07 -10.64
CA PHE A 92 43.68 -8.25 -11.50
C PHE A 92 44.14 -8.41 -12.96
N VAL A 93 43.73 -9.49 -13.62
CA VAL A 93 44.33 -9.89 -14.91
C VAL A 93 43.33 -10.03 -16.07
N LEU A 94 42.04 -9.78 -15.85
CA LEU A 94 41.10 -9.71 -16.97
C LEU A 94 41.35 -8.42 -17.78
N PRO A 95 41.22 -8.44 -19.12
CA PRO A 95 41.27 -7.23 -19.93
C PRO A 95 40.17 -6.26 -19.48
N VAL A 96 40.54 -5.03 -19.16
CA VAL A 96 39.60 -3.99 -18.71
C VAL A 96 39.54 -2.87 -19.74
N GLU A 97 38.35 -2.60 -20.23
CA GLU A 97 38.02 -1.40 -21.00
C GLU A 97 37.52 -0.32 -20.04
N GLU A 98 38.25 0.80 -19.99
CA GLU A 98 37.92 1.95 -19.17
C GLU A 98 37.13 2.96 -20.00
N HIS A 99 35.86 3.14 -19.67
CA HIS A 99 35.01 4.14 -20.33
C HIS A 99 35.10 5.47 -19.58
N ALA A 100 35.89 6.41 -20.12
CA ALA A 100 35.82 7.80 -19.72
C ALA A 100 34.63 8.48 -20.44
N LEU A 101 33.67 9.00 -19.67
CA LEU A 101 32.58 9.82 -20.21
C LEU A 101 33.16 11.12 -20.77
N VAL A 102 33.26 11.24 -22.09
CA VAL A 102 33.39 12.54 -22.77
C VAL A 102 31.99 13.16 -22.84
N PRO A 103 31.79 14.42 -22.41
CA PRO A 103 30.49 15.07 -22.52
C PRO A 103 30.18 15.34 -23.99
N ALA A 104 29.19 14.62 -24.53
CA ALA A 104 28.60 14.90 -25.84
C ALA A 104 27.73 16.17 -25.77
N PRO A 105 27.61 16.93 -26.88
CA PRO A 105 26.98 18.25 -26.91
C PRO A 105 25.51 18.21 -26.48
N GLU A 106 25.01 19.33 -25.96
CA GLU A 106 23.69 19.51 -25.31
C GLU A 106 22.44 19.27 -26.20
N GLY A 107 22.58 18.62 -27.35
CA GLY A 107 21.46 18.05 -28.08
C GLY A 107 21.23 16.61 -27.66
N ASP A 108 20.04 16.30 -27.15
CA ASP A 108 19.50 14.94 -26.97
C ASP A 108 19.65 14.27 -25.58
N ARG A 109 19.61 15.05 -24.48
CA ARG A 109 19.34 14.53 -23.12
C ARG A 109 17.91 14.02 -22.90
N ARG A 110 17.07 13.88 -23.94
CA ARG A 110 15.69 13.37 -23.81
C ARG A 110 15.55 11.85 -23.95
N GLN A 111 16.61 11.12 -24.30
CA GLN A 111 16.49 9.69 -24.67
C GLN A 111 17.10 8.67 -23.71
N THR A 112 17.55 9.05 -22.51
CA THR A 112 18.11 8.07 -21.55
C THR A 112 17.61 8.23 -20.11
N ALA A 113 16.44 8.83 -19.90
CA ALA A 113 15.70 8.66 -18.66
C ALA A 113 14.59 7.64 -18.92
N SER A 114 14.46 6.63 -18.04
CA SER A 114 13.31 5.72 -18.05
C SER A 114 12.02 6.56 -18.06
N PRO A 115 11.03 6.27 -18.92
CA PRO A 115 9.80 7.03 -18.94
C PRO A 115 9.18 7.06 -17.56
N LYS A 116 9.06 8.27 -16.99
CA LYS A 116 8.30 8.50 -15.78
C LYS A 116 6.85 8.79 -16.15
N VAL A 117 5.94 7.93 -15.72
CA VAL A 117 4.55 7.89 -16.18
C VAL A 117 3.62 8.09 -14.99
N LEU A 118 2.69 9.03 -15.12
CA LEU A 118 1.55 9.19 -14.22
C LEU A 118 0.30 8.67 -14.93
N VAL A 119 -0.45 7.77 -14.31
CA VAL A 119 -1.78 7.38 -14.80
C VAL A 119 -2.81 8.12 -13.96
N LEU A 120 -3.56 9.04 -14.57
CA LEU A 120 -4.64 9.73 -13.86
C LEU A 120 -5.83 8.78 -13.65
N PRO A 121 -6.60 8.94 -12.55
CA PRO A 121 -7.87 8.24 -12.36
C PRO A 121 -8.77 8.40 -13.57
N PHE A 122 -9.16 7.29 -14.19
CA PHE A 122 -10.04 7.33 -15.34
C PHE A 122 -11.41 7.86 -14.90
N THR A 123 -11.93 8.82 -15.66
CA THR A 123 -13.20 9.46 -15.32
C THR A 123 -14.36 8.50 -15.57
N ASN A 124 -15.25 8.35 -14.59
CA ASN A 124 -16.50 7.62 -14.79
C ASN A 124 -17.45 8.49 -15.62
N THR A 125 -17.79 8.02 -16.81
CA THR A 125 -18.74 8.67 -17.73
C THR A 125 -20.01 7.85 -17.91
N SER A 126 -20.24 6.91 -16.99
CA SER A 126 -21.48 6.15 -16.87
C SER A 126 -22.59 7.02 -16.29
N ASN A 127 -23.86 6.66 -16.52
CA ASN A 127 -25.01 7.36 -15.93
C ASN A 127 -25.28 6.92 -14.47
N ASP A 128 -24.32 6.25 -13.83
CA ASP A 128 -24.45 5.62 -12.53
C ASP A 128 -23.18 5.91 -11.71
N PRO A 129 -23.24 6.84 -10.73
CA PRO A 129 -22.13 7.15 -9.83
C PRO A 129 -21.69 5.95 -9.00
N ASP A 130 -22.57 4.98 -8.75
CA ASP A 130 -22.24 3.77 -7.99
C ASP A 130 -21.24 2.86 -8.74
N GLN A 131 -20.86 3.20 -9.98
CA GLN A 131 -19.83 2.48 -10.77
C GLN A 131 -18.42 3.07 -10.64
N ASP A 132 -18.20 4.06 -9.78
CA ASP A 132 -16.87 4.68 -9.59
C ASP A 132 -15.81 3.67 -9.14
N TYR A 133 -16.21 2.66 -8.36
CA TYR A 133 -15.32 1.57 -7.97
C TYR A 133 -14.75 0.83 -9.20
N PHE A 134 -15.51 0.76 -10.30
CA PHE A 134 -15.12 0.06 -11.51
C PHE A 134 -14.06 0.84 -12.28
N SER A 135 -14.24 2.16 -12.46
CA SER A 135 -13.22 3.02 -13.08
C SER A 135 -11.94 3.11 -12.25
N ASP A 136 -12.08 3.14 -10.92
CA ASP A 136 -10.94 3.18 -10.01
C ASP A 136 -10.16 1.86 -10.04
N GLY A 137 -10.87 0.72 -10.09
CA GLY A 137 -10.28 -0.61 -10.26
C GLY A 137 -9.43 -0.71 -11.53
N ILE A 138 -9.99 -0.32 -12.68
CA ILE A 138 -9.25 -0.34 -13.96
C ILE A 138 -8.02 0.58 -13.94
N THR A 139 -8.13 1.76 -13.31
CA THR A 139 -6.98 2.67 -13.20
C THR A 139 -5.87 2.03 -12.36
N GLU A 140 -6.23 1.43 -11.22
CA GLU A 140 -5.29 0.77 -10.31
C GLU A 140 -4.61 -0.42 -10.96
N ASP A 141 -5.36 -1.20 -11.72
CA ASP A 141 -4.88 -2.33 -12.51
C ASP A 141 -3.85 -1.90 -13.56
N VAL A 142 -4.14 -0.83 -14.32
CA VAL A 142 -3.19 -0.26 -15.28
C VAL A 142 -1.92 0.26 -14.60
N ILE A 143 -2.04 0.94 -13.44
CA ILE A 143 -0.88 1.38 -12.65
C ILE A 143 -0.04 0.18 -12.21
N THR A 144 -0.70 -0.88 -11.74
CA THR A 144 -0.07 -2.11 -11.24
C THR A 144 0.68 -2.81 -12.37
N ASP A 145 0.06 -2.98 -13.52
CA ASP A 145 0.66 -3.65 -14.66
C ASP A 145 1.83 -2.87 -15.26
N LEU A 146 1.68 -1.54 -15.40
CA LEU A 146 2.80 -0.70 -15.84
C LEU A 146 3.97 -0.74 -14.85
N SER A 147 3.70 -0.90 -13.54
CA SER A 147 4.74 -1.00 -12.52
C SER A 147 5.55 -2.30 -12.60
N LYS A 148 5.01 -3.34 -13.27
CA LYS A 148 5.73 -4.60 -13.55
C LYS A 148 6.77 -4.44 -14.67
N VAL A 149 6.75 -3.35 -15.42
CA VAL A 149 7.71 -3.06 -16.51
C VAL A 149 8.92 -2.35 -15.95
N ALA A 150 10.06 -3.03 -15.89
CA ALA A 150 11.28 -2.52 -15.23
C ALA A 150 11.85 -1.25 -15.89
N ALA A 151 11.53 -1.04 -17.17
CA ALA A 151 11.94 0.14 -17.92
C ALA A 151 11.11 1.41 -17.59
N LEU A 152 10.01 1.29 -16.84
CA LEU A 152 9.14 2.41 -16.47
C LEU A 152 9.38 2.86 -15.03
N SER A 153 9.23 4.17 -14.80
CA SER A 153 9.07 4.72 -13.46
C SER A 153 7.62 5.18 -13.31
N VAL A 154 6.78 4.33 -12.71
CA VAL A 154 5.35 4.63 -12.56
C VAL A 154 5.12 5.41 -11.26
N VAL A 155 4.36 6.50 -11.36
CA VAL A 155 3.92 7.25 -10.18
C VAL A 155 2.96 6.37 -9.38
N ALA A 156 3.21 6.25 -8.09
CA ALA A 156 2.40 5.44 -7.20
C ALA A 156 0.92 5.85 -7.25
N ARG A 157 0.04 4.85 -7.12
CA ARG A 157 -1.42 5.01 -7.02
C ARG A 157 -1.82 6.12 -6.05
N SER A 158 -1.17 6.19 -4.89
CA SER A 158 -1.37 7.24 -3.89
C SER A 158 -1.40 8.64 -4.50
N THR A 159 -0.32 8.97 -5.18
CA THR A 159 -0.12 10.29 -5.78
C THR A 159 -1.03 10.48 -6.98
N ALA A 160 -1.21 9.45 -7.80
CA ALA A 160 -2.10 9.49 -8.95
C ALA A 160 -3.55 9.84 -8.56
N PHE A 161 -4.06 9.19 -7.52
CA PHE A 161 -5.44 9.39 -7.08
C PHE A 161 -5.68 10.74 -6.42
N THR A 162 -4.64 11.50 -6.01
CA THR A 162 -4.83 12.90 -5.54
C THR A 162 -5.39 13.85 -6.61
N PHE A 163 -5.37 13.44 -7.88
CA PHE A 163 -5.90 14.19 -9.00
C PHE A 163 -7.36 13.81 -9.34
N LYS A 164 -7.98 12.85 -8.64
CA LYS A 164 -9.36 12.42 -8.93
C LYS A 164 -10.32 13.60 -8.79
N ASP A 165 -11.18 13.78 -9.79
CA ASP A 165 -12.17 14.87 -9.91
C ASP A 165 -11.59 16.30 -9.92
N ARG A 166 -10.31 16.43 -10.27
CA ARG A 166 -9.66 17.73 -10.44
C ARG A 166 -9.29 17.95 -11.90
N ALA A 167 -9.39 19.20 -12.35
CA ALA A 167 -8.80 19.58 -13.62
C ALA A 167 -7.27 19.55 -13.48
N VAL A 168 -6.61 18.78 -14.33
CA VAL A 168 -5.16 18.62 -14.32
C VAL A 168 -4.55 19.38 -15.50
N ASP A 169 -3.67 20.33 -15.23
CA ASP A 169 -2.76 20.84 -16.26
C ASP A 169 -1.60 19.85 -16.38
N VAL A 170 -1.64 19.03 -17.43
CA VAL A 170 -0.64 17.99 -17.68
C VAL A 170 0.77 18.58 -17.78
N ALA A 171 0.94 19.72 -18.47
CA ALA A 171 2.25 20.30 -18.69
C ALA A 171 2.84 20.86 -17.38
N GLN A 172 2.00 21.49 -16.55
CA GLN A 172 2.42 21.90 -15.21
C GLN A 172 2.74 20.70 -14.32
N THR A 173 1.84 19.73 -14.26
CA THR A 173 2.01 18.53 -13.41
C THR A 173 3.27 17.75 -13.80
N ALA A 174 3.54 17.64 -15.10
CA ALA A 174 4.76 17.01 -15.61
C ALA A 174 6.03 17.76 -15.22
N ARG A 175 6.02 19.09 -15.17
CA ARG A 175 7.16 19.87 -14.64
C ARG A 175 7.33 19.64 -13.15
N ASP A 176 6.25 19.79 -12.38
CA ASP A 176 6.28 19.72 -10.91
C ASP A 176 6.73 18.34 -10.41
N MET A 177 6.30 17.28 -11.09
CA MET A 177 6.62 15.89 -10.73
C MET A 177 7.72 15.24 -11.57
N SER A 178 8.35 16.01 -12.48
CA SER A 178 9.36 15.55 -13.44
C SER A 178 8.89 14.35 -14.27
N LEU A 179 7.63 14.38 -14.73
CA LEU A 179 7.03 13.33 -15.55
C LEU A 179 7.45 13.48 -17.00
N THR A 180 7.62 12.35 -17.67
CA THR A 180 7.81 12.32 -19.12
C THR A 180 6.47 12.23 -19.84
N HIS A 181 5.52 11.50 -19.26
CA HIS A 181 4.22 11.24 -19.88
C HIS A 181 3.12 11.16 -18.82
N VAL A 182 1.89 11.44 -19.25
CA VAL A 182 0.67 11.25 -18.45
C VAL A 182 -0.30 10.40 -19.25
N VAL A 183 -0.87 9.37 -18.63
CA VAL A 183 -1.98 8.59 -19.18
C VAL A 183 -3.28 9.17 -18.61
N GLU A 184 -4.20 9.50 -19.49
CA GLU A 184 -5.55 9.95 -19.12
C GLU A 184 -6.59 9.03 -19.75
N GLY A 185 -7.77 8.96 -19.17
CA GLY A 185 -8.82 8.13 -19.74
C GLY A 185 -10.19 8.34 -19.12
N SER A 186 -11.16 7.64 -19.69
CA SER A 186 -12.55 7.62 -19.23
C SER A 186 -13.11 6.21 -19.38
N VAL A 187 -13.87 5.74 -18.38
CA VAL A 187 -14.60 4.48 -18.44
C VAL A 187 -16.09 4.76 -18.53
N ARG A 188 -16.79 4.02 -19.38
CA ARG A 188 -18.25 3.98 -19.43
C ARG A 188 -18.71 2.54 -19.43
N LYS A 189 -19.48 2.17 -18.41
CA LYS A 189 -20.14 0.86 -18.32
C LYS A 189 -21.64 1.02 -18.60
N SER A 190 -22.19 0.13 -19.42
CA SER A 190 -23.61 0.09 -19.75
C SER A 190 -24.07 -1.36 -19.88
N GLY A 191 -24.57 -1.92 -18.78
CA GLY A 191 -24.83 -3.36 -18.69
C GLY A 191 -23.52 -4.14 -18.81
N SER A 192 -23.45 -5.11 -19.73
CA SER A 192 -22.23 -5.86 -20.01
C SER A 192 -21.25 -5.14 -20.93
N ARG A 193 -21.60 -4.00 -21.54
CA ARG A 193 -20.70 -3.31 -22.48
C ARG A 193 -19.84 -2.29 -21.76
N ILE A 194 -18.54 -2.34 -22.03
CA ILE A 194 -17.55 -1.41 -21.48
C ILE A 194 -16.90 -0.64 -22.62
N ARG A 195 -16.80 0.67 -22.44
CA ARG A 195 -16.02 1.55 -23.30
C ARG A 195 -14.97 2.26 -22.48
N ILE A 196 -13.71 2.09 -22.88
CA ILE A 196 -12.57 2.79 -22.30
C ILE A 196 -11.96 3.67 -23.38
N ASN A 197 -11.79 4.96 -23.10
CA ASN A 197 -10.91 5.81 -23.88
C ASN A 197 -9.63 6.01 -23.06
N ALA A 198 -8.48 5.77 -23.67
CA ALA A 198 -7.18 6.04 -23.04
C ALA A 198 -6.33 6.88 -23.99
N GLN A 199 -5.57 7.80 -23.43
CA GLN A 199 -4.62 8.62 -24.16
C GLN A 199 -3.32 8.76 -23.38
N LEU A 200 -2.22 8.82 -24.13
CA LEU A 200 -0.88 9.07 -23.62
C LEU A 200 -0.48 10.48 -24.07
N VAL A 201 -0.20 11.33 -23.10
CA VAL A 201 0.13 12.74 -23.28
C VAL A 201 1.61 12.95 -22.99
N ASP A 202 2.31 13.64 -23.89
CA ASP A 202 3.70 14.05 -23.68
C ASP A 202 3.76 15.16 -22.61
N GLY A 203 4.50 14.92 -21.54
CA GLY A 203 4.55 15.82 -20.39
C GLY A 203 5.24 17.16 -20.67
N ALA A 204 6.11 17.22 -21.69
CA ALA A 204 6.80 18.46 -22.04
C ALA A 204 5.89 19.43 -22.81
N THR A 205 5.01 18.91 -23.66
CA THR A 205 4.16 19.69 -24.56
C THR A 205 2.70 19.76 -24.10
N GLY A 206 2.25 18.81 -23.28
CA GLY A 206 0.84 18.64 -22.92
C GLY A 206 -0.02 18.13 -24.07
N HIS A 207 0.58 17.60 -25.15
CA HIS A 207 -0.14 17.11 -26.32
C HIS A 207 -0.27 15.58 -26.31
N PRO A 208 -1.43 15.04 -26.72
CA PRO A 208 -1.60 13.60 -26.86
C PRO A 208 -0.69 13.07 -27.99
N ILE A 209 0.10 12.05 -27.68
CA ILE A 209 0.97 11.34 -28.64
C ILE A 209 0.37 10.01 -29.08
N TRP A 210 -0.58 9.49 -28.30
CA TRP A 210 -1.40 8.33 -28.64
C TRP A 210 -2.76 8.47 -27.97
N ALA A 211 -3.81 8.01 -28.65
CA ALA A 211 -5.14 7.90 -28.09
C ALA A 211 -5.84 6.73 -28.76
N GLU A 212 -6.53 5.91 -27.97
CA GLU A 212 -7.24 4.75 -28.44
C GLU A 212 -8.56 4.56 -27.68
N ARG A 213 -9.52 3.98 -28.38
CA ARG A 213 -10.81 3.63 -27.83
C ARG A 213 -10.98 2.12 -27.88
N PHE A 214 -11.28 1.56 -26.73
CA PHE A 214 -11.56 0.15 -26.56
C PHE A 214 -13.05 -0.04 -26.24
N ASP A 215 -13.70 -0.95 -26.97
CA ASP A 215 -15.14 -1.23 -26.84
C ASP A 215 -15.32 -2.75 -26.84
N ARG A 216 -15.66 -3.30 -25.67
CA ARG A 216 -15.67 -4.75 -25.39
C ARG A 216 -16.85 -5.12 -24.51
N ASP A 217 -17.09 -6.42 -24.39
CA ASP A 217 -17.97 -6.94 -23.34
C ASP A 217 -17.19 -7.10 -22.04
N LEU A 218 -17.88 -7.06 -20.90
CA LEU A 218 -17.35 -7.25 -19.55
C LEU A 218 -16.70 -8.62 -19.42
N THR A 219 -17.16 -9.62 -20.18
CA THR A 219 -16.52 -10.93 -20.22
C THR A 219 -15.07 -10.88 -20.71
N ASP A 220 -14.69 -9.83 -21.44
CA ASP A 220 -13.35 -9.65 -22.00
C ASP A 220 -12.51 -8.65 -21.17
N ILE A 221 -12.92 -8.33 -19.92
CA ILE A 221 -12.33 -7.23 -19.14
C ILE A 221 -10.82 -7.37 -18.93
N PHE A 222 -10.34 -8.58 -18.72
CA PHE A 222 -8.92 -8.80 -18.50
C PHE A 222 -8.12 -8.72 -19.80
N ASP A 223 -8.68 -9.23 -20.90
CA ASP A 223 -8.05 -9.07 -22.21
C ASP A 223 -8.01 -7.58 -22.62
N LEU A 224 -9.02 -6.82 -22.21
CA LEU A 224 -9.10 -5.38 -22.37
C LEU A 224 -8.02 -4.65 -21.55
N GLN A 225 -7.84 -5.01 -20.28
CA GLN A 225 -6.80 -4.48 -19.41
C GLN A 225 -5.39 -4.75 -19.98
N ASP A 226 -5.10 -5.98 -20.36
CA ASP A 226 -3.82 -6.36 -20.97
C ASP A 226 -3.57 -5.56 -22.26
N GLN A 227 -4.59 -5.42 -23.10
CA GLN A 227 -4.51 -4.62 -24.33
C GLN A 227 -4.20 -3.16 -24.05
N ILE A 228 -4.82 -2.55 -23.04
CA ILE A 228 -4.57 -1.16 -22.65
C ILE A 228 -3.12 -0.98 -22.20
N THR A 229 -2.65 -1.83 -21.29
CA THR A 229 -1.26 -1.77 -20.79
C THR A 229 -0.26 -1.99 -21.92
N GLU A 230 -0.44 -3.02 -22.76
CA GLU A 230 0.45 -3.27 -23.90
C GLU A 230 0.45 -2.12 -24.91
N ALA A 231 -0.71 -1.52 -25.17
CA ALA A 231 -0.82 -0.37 -26.07
C ALA A 231 -0.11 0.87 -25.51
N ILE A 232 -0.23 1.15 -24.20
CA ILE A 232 0.50 2.23 -23.53
C ILE A 232 2.01 1.99 -23.61
N VAL A 233 2.48 0.78 -23.33
CA VAL A 233 3.91 0.44 -23.38
C VAL A 233 4.46 0.55 -24.81
N ALA A 234 3.68 0.13 -25.80
CA ALA A 234 4.02 0.29 -27.22
C ALA A 234 4.08 1.77 -27.63
N ALA A 235 3.12 2.60 -27.17
CA ALA A 235 3.10 4.03 -27.43
C ALA A 235 4.29 4.78 -26.78
N LEU A 236 4.73 4.31 -25.61
CA LEU A 236 5.96 4.77 -24.94
C LEU A 236 7.24 4.30 -25.65
N LYS A 237 7.13 3.46 -26.70
CA LYS A 237 8.24 2.84 -27.42
C LYS A 237 9.16 2.02 -26.50
N VAL A 238 8.59 1.47 -25.43
CA VAL A 238 9.28 0.59 -24.49
C VAL A 238 9.07 -0.86 -24.92
N ARG A 239 10.13 -1.67 -24.87
CA ARG A 239 10.07 -3.08 -25.25
C ARG A 239 9.78 -3.93 -24.02
N LEU A 240 8.63 -4.61 -24.02
CA LEU A 240 8.32 -5.66 -23.05
C LEU A 240 9.20 -6.88 -23.24
N VAL A 241 9.83 -7.36 -22.17
CA VAL A 241 10.46 -8.69 -22.17
C VAL A 241 9.42 -9.77 -21.86
N PRO A 242 9.64 -11.04 -22.28
CA PRO A 242 8.66 -12.11 -22.10
C PRO A 242 8.20 -12.31 -20.64
N ALA A 243 9.10 -12.15 -19.67
CA ALA A 243 8.76 -12.29 -18.25
C ALA A 243 7.81 -11.17 -17.77
N GLU A 244 8.00 -9.93 -18.23
CA GLU A 244 7.10 -8.79 -17.91
C GLU A 244 5.73 -9.00 -18.54
N ARG A 245 5.66 -9.50 -19.77
CA ARG A 245 4.39 -9.83 -20.42
C ARG A 245 3.62 -10.90 -19.64
N VAL A 246 4.29 -11.96 -19.20
CA VAL A 246 3.66 -12.99 -18.34
C VAL A 246 3.22 -12.39 -17.01
N ALA A 247 3.99 -11.49 -16.42
CA ALA A 247 3.63 -10.83 -15.16
C ALA A 247 2.41 -9.90 -15.30
N ILE A 248 2.31 -9.15 -16.40
CA ILE A 248 1.13 -8.32 -16.72
C ILE A 248 -0.11 -9.20 -16.87
N GLN A 249 0.01 -10.29 -17.64
CA GLN A 249 -1.09 -11.23 -17.89
C GLN A 249 -1.45 -12.11 -16.68
N SER A 250 -0.70 -12.03 -15.58
CA SER A 250 -1.01 -12.75 -14.34
C SER A 250 -2.21 -12.11 -13.67
N ARG A 251 -3.38 -12.72 -13.82
CA ARG A 251 -4.65 -12.22 -13.31
C ARG A 251 -5.00 -12.81 -11.95
N PRO A 252 -5.72 -12.06 -11.08
CA PRO A 252 -6.20 -12.60 -9.82
C PRO A 252 -7.30 -13.68 -9.96
N THR A 253 -8.06 -13.62 -11.06
CA THR A 253 -9.09 -14.58 -11.47
C THR A 253 -9.25 -14.52 -12.99
N ASP A 254 -9.70 -15.61 -13.61
CA ASP A 254 -10.09 -15.64 -15.02
C ASP A 254 -11.61 -15.42 -15.21
N ASN A 255 -12.35 -15.19 -14.12
CA ASN A 255 -13.80 -14.98 -14.16
C ASN A 255 -14.17 -13.50 -13.91
N PRO A 256 -14.64 -12.78 -14.94
CA PRO A 256 -15.01 -11.36 -14.84
C PRO A 256 -16.16 -11.07 -13.87
N GLU A 257 -17.11 -12.00 -13.71
CA GLU A 257 -18.22 -11.84 -12.77
C GLU A 257 -17.71 -11.94 -11.32
N ALA A 258 -16.85 -12.93 -11.04
CA ALA A 258 -16.17 -13.03 -9.75
C ALA A 258 -15.33 -11.78 -9.45
N TYR A 259 -14.67 -11.23 -10.47
CA TYR A 259 -13.87 -10.01 -10.35
C TYR A 259 -14.72 -8.77 -10.02
N GLU A 260 -15.85 -8.58 -10.70
CA GLU A 260 -16.75 -7.46 -10.40
C GLU A 260 -17.26 -7.55 -8.96
N LEU A 261 -17.69 -8.73 -8.52
CA LEU A 261 -18.11 -8.97 -7.13
C LEU A 261 -16.99 -8.70 -6.13
N TYR A 262 -15.75 -9.09 -6.46
CA TYR A 262 -14.58 -8.78 -5.64
C TYR A 262 -14.34 -7.27 -5.54
N LEU A 263 -14.41 -6.52 -6.64
CA LEU A 263 -14.22 -5.07 -6.60
C LEU A 263 -15.31 -4.37 -5.79
N GLN A 264 -16.57 -4.81 -5.90
CA GLN A 264 -17.67 -4.31 -5.06
C GLN A 264 -17.44 -4.65 -3.59
N ALA A 265 -17.04 -5.88 -3.29
CA ALA A 265 -16.70 -6.30 -1.93
C ALA A 265 -15.55 -5.45 -1.37
N ARG A 266 -14.56 -5.14 -2.22
CA ARG A 266 -13.39 -4.32 -1.87
C ARG A 266 -13.79 -2.88 -1.56
N TYR A 267 -14.73 -2.32 -2.30
CA TYR A 267 -15.30 -1.00 -1.97
C TYR A 267 -15.92 -0.99 -0.58
N HIS A 268 -16.70 -2.02 -0.24
CA HIS A 268 -17.38 -2.08 1.06
C HIS A 268 -16.44 -2.37 2.23
N HIS A 269 -15.45 -3.26 2.13
CA HIS A 269 -14.64 -3.64 3.31
C HIS A 269 -13.80 -2.48 3.87
N THR A 270 -13.44 -1.50 3.05
CA THR A 270 -12.68 -0.31 3.50
C THR A 270 -13.51 0.56 4.46
N ARG A 271 -14.84 0.37 4.49
CA ARG A 271 -15.79 1.00 5.40
C ARG A 271 -15.98 0.07 6.59
N LEU A 272 -15.36 0.40 7.71
CA LEU A 272 -15.13 -0.54 8.82
C LEU A 272 -16.31 -0.68 9.78
N ASP A 273 -17.54 -0.56 9.28
CA ASP A 273 -18.76 -0.76 10.05
C ASP A 273 -19.39 -2.14 9.78
N ARG A 274 -20.32 -2.53 10.65
CA ARG A 274 -20.92 -3.87 10.62
C ARG A 274 -21.63 -4.14 9.29
N ARG A 275 -22.42 -3.17 8.82
CA ARG A 275 -23.21 -3.32 7.60
C ARG A 275 -22.31 -3.51 6.38
N ASN A 276 -21.25 -2.72 6.28
CA ASN A 276 -20.32 -2.80 5.17
C ASN A 276 -19.48 -4.09 5.20
N PHE A 277 -19.07 -4.57 6.37
CA PHE A 277 -18.46 -5.90 6.45
C PHE A 277 -19.43 -7.04 6.10
N GLU A 278 -20.71 -6.94 6.44
CA GLU A 278 -21.75 -7.91 6.03
C GLU A 278 -21.90 -7.96 4.50
N ILE A 279 -21.93 -6.79 3.86
CA ILE A 279 -22.00 -6.68 2.40
C ILE A 279 -20.72 -7.24 1.77
N ALA A 280 -19.55 -6.81 2.24
CA ALA A 280 -18.25 -7.26 1.73
C ALA A 280 -18.08 -8.78 1.87
N ALA A 281 -18.42 -9.37 3.02
CA ALA A 281 -18.36 -10.82 3.23
C ALA A 281 -19.29 -11.58 2.27
N ARG A 282 -20.51 -11.08 2.05
CA ARG A 282 -21.47 -11.70 1.12
C ARG A 282 -20.98 -11.65 -0.32
N LEU A 283 -20.52 -10.49 -0.78
CA LEU A 283 -20.03 -10.30 -2.14
C LEU A 283 -18.75 -11.13 -2.38
N ALA A 284 -17.82 -11.14 -1.41
CA ALA A 284 -16.63 -11.99 -1.47
C ALA A 284 -17.01 -13.49 -1.52
N GLN A 285 -18.01 -13.93 -0.75
CA GLN A 285 -18.50 -15.31 -0.84
C GLN A 285 -19.12 -15.61 -2.20
N GLN A 286 -19.92 -14.70 -2.77
CA GLN A 286 -20.48 -14.89 -4.12
C GLN A 286 -19.39 -14.97 -5.19
N ALA A 287 -18.33 -14.16 -5.08
CA ALA A 287 -17.17 -14.27 -5.96
C ALA A 287 -16.51 -15.66 -5.87
N LEU A 288 -16.42 -16.22 -4.66
CA LEU A 288 -15.83 -17.54 -4.40
C LEU A 288 -16.73 -18.71 -4.78
N ASP A 289 -18.05 -18.52 -4.78
CA ASP A 289 -19.00 -19.51 -5.31
C ASP A 289 -18.86 -19.67 -6.83
N ILE A 290 -18.36 -18.63 -7.51
CA ILE A 290 -18.07 -18.60 -8.94
C ILE A 290 -16.63 -19.07 -9.23
N ASP A 291 -15.64 -18.54 -8.51
CA ASP A 291 -14.23 -18.92 -8.62
C ASP A 291 -13.63 -19.26 -7.24
N PRO A 292 -13.62 -20.56 -6.86
CA PRO A 292 -13.09 -21.02 -5.57
C PRO A 292 -11.57 -20.86 -5.41
N ASP A 293 -10.83 -20.59 -6.48
CA ASP A 293 -9.38 -20.41 -6.46
C ASP A 293 -8.97 -18.93 -6.49
N PHE A 294 -9.94 -18.00 -6.36
CA PHE A 294 -9.68 -16.56 -6.30
C PHE A 294 -9.10 -16.13 -4.94
N GLY A 295 -7.77 -16.13 -4.84
CA GLY A 295 -7.03 -15.86 -3.60
C GLY A 295 -7.33 -14.50 -2.93
N LEU A 296 -7.49 -13.42 -3.71
CA LEU A 296 -7.82 -12.09 -3.16
C LEU A 296 -9.22 -12.06 -2.55
N ALA A 297 -10.20 -12.76 -3.14
CA ALA A 297 -11.55 -12.86 -2.58
C ALA A 297 -11.56 -13.63 -1.26
N TRP A 298 -10.74 -14.69 -1.13
CA TRP A 298 -10.53 -15.37 0.16
C TRP A 298 -9.91 -14.46 1.22
N ALA A 299 -8.90 -13.65 0.86
CA ALA A 299 -8.28 -12.70 1.78
C ALA A 299 -9.28 -11.64 2.26
N LEU A 300 -10.10 -11.11 1.33
CA LEU A 300 -11.14 -10.13 1.63
C LEU A 300 -12.26 -10.70 2.52
N LEU A 301 -12.67 -11.95 2.26
CA LEU A 301 -13.63 -12.66 3.12
C LEU A 301 -13.07 -12.85 4.53
N ALA A 302 -11.78 -13.17 4.66
CA ALA A 302 -11.12 -13.28 5.96
C ALA A 302 -11.12 -11.96 6.73
N ILE A 303 -10.77 -10.85 6.09
CA ILE A 303 -10.80 -9.51 6.68
C ILE A 303 -12.22 -9.17 7.14
N SER A 304 -13.21 -9.38 6.26
CA SER A 304 -14.61 -9.03 6.53
C SER A 304 -15.20 -9.86 7.67
N ARG A 305 -14.98 -11.18 7.68
CA ARG A 305 -15.41 -12.06 8.78
C ARG A 305 -14.73 -11.70 10.09
N THR A 306 -13.45 -11.33 10.08
CA THR A 306 -12.74 -10.89 11.30
C THR A 306 -13.28 -9.55 11.81
N GLY A 307 -13.61 -8.62 10.91
CA GLY A 307 -14.31 -7.38 11.25
C GLY A 307 -15.66 -7.63 11.92
N LEU A 308 -16.47 -8.53 11.34
CA LEU A 308 -17.76 -8.94 11.91
C LEU A 308 -17.63 -9.67 13.24
N TYR A 309 -16.68 -10.60 13.35
CA TYR A 309 -16.35 -11.26 14.61
C TYR A 309 -16.13 -10.23 15.71
N GLY A 310 -15.36 -9.17 15.41
CA GLY A 310 -15.10 -8.11 16.37
C GLY A 310 -16.28 -7.16 16.65
N LEU A 311 -17.17 -6.92 15.70
CA LEU A 311 -18.27 -5.94 15.87
C LEU A 311 -19.57 -6.56 16.39
N SER A 312 -19.85 -7.82 16.04
CA SER A 312 -21.14 -8.46 16.30
C SER A 312 -21.04 -9.83 16.97
N GLY A 313 -19.85 -10.29 17.34
CA GLY A 313 -19.66 -11.60 17.97
C GLY A 313 -20.04 -12.76 17.05
N SER A 314 -19.89 -12.58 15.73
CA SER A 314 -20.12 -13.62 14.72
C SER A 314 -19.41 -14.92 15.10
N THR A 315 -20.02 -16.07 14.85
CA THR A 315 -19.39 -17.38 15.10
C THR A 315 -18.36 -17.76 14.03
N GLU A 316 -18.43 -17.14 12.84
CA GLU A 316 -17.52 -17.40 11.74
C GLU A 316 -16.29 -16.50 11.82
N HIS A 317 -15.15 -17.08 12.21
CA HIS A 317 -13.87 -16.39 12.24
C HIS A 317 -13.18 -16.41 10.86
N GLY A 318 -12.42 -15.35 10.53
CA GLY A 318 -11.74 -15.23 9.24
C GLY A 318 -10.58 -16.21 9.00
N LEU A 319 -10.21 -17.03 9.98
CA LEU A 319 -9.01 -17.88 9.93
C LEU A 319 -9.03 -18.88 8.78
N GLN A 320 -10.14 -19.61 8.59
CA GLN A 320 -10.23 -20.60 7.51
C GLN A 320 -10.09 -19.94 6.13
N ALA A 321 -10.69 -18.76 5.95
CA ALA A 321 -10.60 -18.02 4.70
C ALA A 321 -9.16 -17.53 4.45
N ALA A 322 -8.47 -17.02 5.49
CA ALA A 322 -7.07 -16.61 5.37
C ALA A 322 -6.12 -17.78 5.07
N GLU A 323 -6.36 -18.94 5.68
CA GLU A 323 -5.60 -20.16 5.39
C GLU A 323 -5.83 -20.67 3.97
N ARG A 324 -7.08 -20.59 3.48
CA ARG A 324 -7.38 -20.95 2.09
C ARG A 324 -6.71 -20.00 1.10
N ALA A 325 -6.71 -18.70 1.36
CA ALA A 325 -6.00 -17.71 0.53
C ALA A 325 -4.49 -18.03 0.42
N LEU A 326 -3.85 -18.34 1.55
CA LEU A 326 -2.41 -18.68 1.57
C LEU A 326 -2.11 -20.07 1.00
N ALA A 327 -3.06 -21.00 1.03
CA ALA A 327 -2.91 -22.29 0.37
C ALA A 327 -2.91 -22.15 -1.17
N LEU A 328 -3.63 -21.16 -1.70
CA LEU A 328 -3.63 -20.82 -3.13
C LEU A 328 -2.36 -20.06 -3.52
N ASN A 329 -1.95 -19.08 -2.71
CA ASN A 329 -0.72 -18.34 -2.93
C ASN A 329 -0.05 -17.96 -1.58
N PRO A 330 1.04 -18.66 -1.20
CA PRO A 330 1.77 -18.38 0.05
C PRO A 330 2.49 -17.04 0.11
N ASP A 331 2.67 -16.37 -1.03
CA ASP A 331 3.34 -15.06 -1.18
C ASP A 331 2.35 -13.94 -1.56
N LEU A 332 1.05 -14.17 -1.41
CA LEU A 332 0.05 -13.13 -1.59
C LEU A 332 0.05 -12.18 -0.38
N ALA A 333 0.49 -10.93 -0.60
CA ALA A 333 0.68 -9.93 0.44
C ALA A 333 -0.62 -9.68 1.23
N GLU A 334 -1.75 -9.49 0.55
CA GLU A 334 -3.07 -9.28 1.14
C GLU A 334 -3.51 -10.46 1.99
N ALA A 335 -3.22 -11.71 1.57
CA ALA A 335 -3.56 -12.90 2.33
C ALA A 335 -2.72 -13.03 3.61
N LEU A 336 -1.43 -12.67 3.55
CA LEU A 336 -0.56 -12.60 4.72
C LEU A 336 -1.05 -11.54 5.71
N ALA A 337 -1.38 -10.33 5.23
CA ALA A 337 -1.93 -9.26 6.07
C ALA A 337 -3.31 -9.62 6.66
N ALA A 338 -4.17 -10.29 5.89
CA ALA A 338 -5.45 -10.80 6.37
C ALA A 338 -5.26 -11.83 7.49
N LYS A 339 -4.33 -12.80 7.32
CA LYS A 339 -4.01 -13.77 8.37
C LYS A 339 -3.40 -13.10 9.61
N ALA A 340 -2.53 -12.11 9.43
CA ALA A 340 -1.98 -11.33 10.53
C ALA A 340 -3.09 -10.62 11.31
N PHE A 341 -4.05 -10.00 10.62
CA PHE A 341 -5.19 -9.35 11.25
C PHE A 341 -6.10 -10.33 12.02
N VAL A 342 -6.37 -11.50 11.43
CA VAL A 342 -7.06 -12.63 12.08
C VAL A 342 -6.35 -13.04 13.37
N LEU A 343 -5.03 -13.23 13.33
CA LEU A 343 -4.24 -13.64 14.50
C LEU A 343 -4.20 -12.55 15.58
N ALA A 344 -4.10 -11.28 15.19
CA ALA A 344 -4.18 -10.15 16.11
C ALA A 344 -5.55 -10.10 16.81
N GLY A 345 -6.65 -10.37 16.09
CA GLY A 345 -7.98 -10.50 16.67
C GLY A 345 -8.09 -11.63 17.72
N LEU A 346 -7.30 -12.69 17.56
CA LEU A 346 -7.17 -13.79 18.52
C LEU A 346 -6.14 -13.52 19.63
N GLY A 347 -5.52 -12.34 19.66
CA GLY A 347 -4.49 -11.98 20.64
C GLY A 347 -3.10 -12.58 20.39
N ARG A 348 -2.89 -13.23 19.24
CA ARG A 348 -1.60 -13.84 18.83
C ARG A 348 -0.72 -12.80 18.12
N PHE A 349 -0.31 -11.77 18.85
CA PHE A 349 0.34 -10.59 18.28
C PHE A 349 1.74 -10.84 17.70
N ASP A 350 2.55 -11.71 18.32
CA ASP A 350 3.90 -12.00 17.83
C ASP A 350 3.87 -12.61 16.42
N GLU A 351 3.03 -13.63 16.22
CA GLU A 351 2.82 -14.26 14.91
C GLU A 351 2.16 -13.30 13.91
N ALA A 352 1.28 -12.42 14.37
CA ALA A 352 0.68 -11.39 13.52
C ALA A 352 1.75 -10.41 12.99
N PHE A 353 2.70 -9.99 13.83
CA PHE A 353 3.76 -9.07 13.41
C PHE A 353 4.71 -9.69 12.39
N GLU A 354 5.11 -10.96 12.56
CA GLU A 354 5.94 -11.66 11.56
C GLU A 354 5.27 -11.70 10.18
N LEU A 355 3.97 -11.97 10.14
CA LEU A 355 3.20 -12.00 8.88
C LEU A 355 3.02 -10.61 8.27
N HIS A 356 2.77 -9.58 9.08
CA HIS A 356 2.68 -8.20 8.63
C HIS A 356 4.01 -7.70 8.04
N GLU A 357 5.13 -8.03 8.66
CA GLU A 357 6.47 -7.67 8.16
C GLU A 357 6.75 -8.34 6.80
N ARG A 358 6.45 -9.63 6.67
CA ARG A 358 6.60 -10.35 5.39
C ARG A 358 5.66 -9.79 4.32
N SER A 359 4.41 -9.52 4.67
CA SER A 359 3.41 -8.93 3.76
C SER A 359 3.88 -7.57 3.23
N LEU A 360 4.41 -6.71 4.11
CA LEU A 360 4.94 -5.39 3.74
C LEU A 360 6.18 -5.46 2.84
N GLN A 361 7.01 -6.49 2.99
CA GLN A 361 8.16 -6.72 2.09
C GLN A 361 7.70 -7.12 0.68
N LEU A 362 6.60 -7.86 0.57
CA LEU A 362 6.05 -8.32 -0.71
C LEU A 362 5.31 -7.20 -1.44
N ASP A 363 4.46 -6.44 -0.74
CA ASP A 363 3.83 -5.25 -1.31
C ASP A 363 3.81 -4.07 -0.31
N PRO A 364 4.82 -3.17 -0.39
CA PRO A 364 4.87 -1.98 0.44
C PRO A 364 3.88 -0.89 0.02
N ASN A 365 3.17 -1.02 -1.10
CA ASN A 365 2.21 -0.02 -1.59
C ASN A 365 0.76 -0.51 -1.57
N SER A 366 0.49 -1.73 -1.06
CA SER A 366 -0.87 -2.19 -0.80
C SER A 366 -1.49 -1.40 0.36
N TYR A 367 -2.68 -0.84 0.10
CA TYR A 367 -3.46 -0.14 1.12
C TYR A 367 -3.81 -1.09 2.28
N ASP A 368 -4.26 -2.31 1.97
CA ASP A 368 -4.72 -3.28 2.99
C ASP A 368 -3.57 -3.74 3.88
N VAL A 369 -2.41 -4.01 3.28
CA VAL A 369 -1.20 -4.39 4.02
C VAL A 369 -0.86 -3.32 5.05
N ARG A 370 -0.83 -2.05 4.65
CA ARG A 370 -0.54 -0.95 5.57
C ARG A 370 -1.64 -0.70 6.57
N PHE A 371 -2.90 -0.73 6.12
CA PHE A 371 -4.04 -0.45 6.97
C PHE A 371 -4.14 -1.48 8.11
N LEU A 372 -4.02 -2.76 7.81
CA LEU A 372 -4.14 -3.84 8.79
C LEU A 372 -2.94 -3.90 9.73
N TYR A 373 -1.72 -3.62 9.24
CA TYR A 373 -0.55 -3.52 10.10
C TYR A 373 -0.69 -2.35 11.09
N GLY A 374 -1.09 -1.16 10.60
CA GLY A 374 -1.39 -0.01 11.46
C GLY A 374 -2.40 -0.33 12.56
N ARG A 375 -3.45 -1.11 12.22
CA ARG A 375 -4.47 -1.56 13.17
C ARG A 375 -3.90 -2.47 14.26
N THR A 376 -3.06 -3.43 13.92
CA THR A 376 -2.39 -4.30 14.91
C THR A 376 -1.41 -3.51 15.79
N CYS A 377 -0.67 -2.56 15.23
CA CYS A 377 0.18 -1.64 16.00
C CYS A 377 -0.63 -0.82 17.00
N PHE A 378 -1.79 -0.28 16.60
CA PHE A 378 -2.66 0.46 17.50
C PHE A 378 -3.19 -0.40 18.66
N GLN A 379 -3.67 -1.61 18.38
CA GLN A 379 -4.18 -2.55 19.39
C GLN A 379 -3.14 -2.88 20.47
N THR A 380 -1.86 -2.88 20.11
CA THR A 380 -0.73 -3.16 21.01
C THR A 380 -0.12 -1.90 21.63
N GLY A 381 -0.66 -0.72 21.35
CA GLY A 381 -0.16 0.57 21.88
C GLY A 381 1.08 1.11 21.17
N ARG A 382 1.49 0.52 20.04
CA ARG A 382 2.60 0.97 19.19
C ARG A 382 2.17 2.17 18.32
N HIS A 383 1.80 3.27 18.96
CA HIS A 383 1.14 4.41 18.29
C HIS A 383 1.99 5.08 17.21
N GLU A 384 3.31 5.21 17.41
CA GLU A 384 4.22 5.80 16.40
C GLU A 384 4.30 4.95 15.12
N GLU A 385 4.30 3.63 15.26
CA GLU A 385 4.31 2.72 14.12
C GLU A 385 2.94 2.69 13.44
N ALA A 386 1.85 2.72 14.21
CA ALA A 386 0.51 2.87 13.65
C ALA A 386 0.38 4.16 12.81
N ILE A 387 0.95 5.28 13.26
CA ILE A 387 1.00 6.55 12.49
C ILE A 387 1.73 6.33 11.16
N LEU A 388 2.90 5.68 11.17
CA LEU A 388 3.69 5.43 9.96
C LEU A 388 2.88 4.65 8.91
N HIS A 389 2.22 3.58 9.34
CA HIS A 389 1.47 2.73 8.42
C HIS A 389 0.20 3.40 7.92
N TRP A 390 -0.59 4.01 8.81
CA TRP A 390 -1.84 4.61 8.40
C TRP A 390 -1.68 5.92 7.64
N GLU A 391 -0.71 6.80 7.95
CA GLU A 391 -0.46 7.98 7.09
C GLU A 391 -0.15 7.53 5.66
N ARG A 392 0.70 6.50 5.51
CA ARG A 392 0.98 5.96 4.18
C ARG A 392 -0.25 5.30 3.54
N ALA A 393 -1.14 4.68 4.32
CA ALA A 393 -2.43 4.21 3.80
C ALA A 393 -3.33 5.37 3.32
N THR A 394 -3.38 6.50 4.05
CA THR A 394 -4.12 7.70 3.63
C THR A 394 -3.57 8.33 2.36
N GLU A 395 -2.27 8.20 2.12
CA GLU A 395 -1.64 8.62 0.87
C GLU A 395 -2.09 7.70 -0.27
N LEU A 396 -2.13 6.38 -0.04
CA LEU A 396 -2.50 5.35 -1.03
C LEU A 396 -3.94 5.42 -1.50
N SER A 397 -4.86 5.99 -0.71
CA SER A 397 -6.27 6.12 -1.07
C SER A 397 -6.82 7.49 -0.68
N GLU A 398 -7.22 8.29 -1.68
CA GLU A 398 -7.83 9.62 -1.45
C GLU A 398 -9.24 9.51 -0.84
N ALA A 399 -9.97 8.46 -1.17
CA ALA A 399 -11.31 8.18 -0.62
C ALA A 399 -11.28 7.55 0.77
N ASP A 400 -10.10 7.22 1.31
CA ASP A 400 -9.99 6.59 2.62
C ASP A 400 -10.48 7.52 3.74
N LEU A 401 -11.55 7.10 4.40
CA LEU A 401 -12.03 7.70 5.64
C LEU A 401 -11.51 6.96 6.88
N ALA A 402 -11.17 5.68 6.73
CA ALA A 402 -10.79 4.81 7.81
C ALA A 402 -9.41 5.16 8.37
N ALA A 403 -8.35 5.01 7.57
CA ALA A 403 -6.99 5.23 8.03
C ALA A 403 -6.79 6.69 8.49
N THR A 404 -7.40 7.64 7.79
CA THR A 404 -7.36 9.06 8.17
C THR A 404 -7.96 9.26 9.56
N SER A 405 -9.15 8.72 9.84
CA SER A 405 -9.76 8.84 11.18
C SER A 405 -8.94 8.15 12.27
N HIS A 406 -8.33 7.01 11.97
CA HIS A 406 -7.53 6.25 12.93
C HIS A 406 -6.18 6.92 13.27
N VAL A 407 -5.53 7.58 12.30
CA VAL A 407 -4.31 8.38 12.55
C VAL A 407 -4.56 9.47 13.59
N ALA A 408 -5.73 10.11 13.58
CA ALA A 408 -6.08 11.15 14.54
C ALA A 408 -6.06 10.62 15.98
N MET A 409 -6.51 9.38 16.22
CA MET A 409 -6.46 8.74 17.53
C MET A 409 -5.02 8.55 18.00
N CYS A 410 -4.11 8.12 17.12
CA CYS A 410 -2.69 7.98 17.45
C CYS A 410 -2.01 9.32 17.71
N TYR A 411 -2.32 10.35 16.92
CA TYR A 411 -1.79 11.70 17.16
C TYR A 411 -2.24 12.26 18.49
N ARG A 412 -3.47 11.98 18.90
CA ARG A 412 -3.94 12.32 20.24
C ARG A 412 -3.19 11.55 21.33
N ALA A 413 -3.04 10.24 21.17
CA ALA A 413 -2.31 9.40 22.14
C ALA A 413 -0.85 9.83 22.31
N THR A 414 -0.25 10.40 21.26
CA THR A 414 1.14 10.90 21.25
C THR A 414 1.25 12.41 21.53
N GLY A 415 0.14 13.09 21.87
CA GLY A 415 0.13 14.51 22.25
C GLY A 415 0.31 15.50 21.11
N ARG A 416 0.20 15.07 19.84
CA ARG A 416 0.40 15.89 18.63
C ARG A 416 -0.88 16.60 18.20
N HIS A 417 -1.33 17.55 19.02
CA HIS A 417 -2.61 18.25 18.87
C HIS A 417 -2.82 18.92 17.51
N GLU A 418 -1.81 19.60 16.97
CA GLU A 418 -1.93 20.24 15.65
C GLU A 418 -2.22 19.22 14.53
N LYS A 419 -1.61 18.03 14.63
CA LYS A 419 -1.84 16.95 13.67
C LYS A 419 -3.23 16.33 13.82
N VAL A 420 -3.79 16.27 15.03
CA VAL A 420 -5.19 15.85 15.23
C VAL A 420 -6.13 16.77 14.45
N LEU A 421 -5.92 18.09 14.51
CA LEU A 421 -6.74 19.07 13.79
C LEU A 421 -6.55 18.97 12.28
N ASP A 422 -5.32 18.80 11.79
CA ASP A 422 -5.03 18.56 10.37
C ASP A 422 -5.79 17.33 9.85
N THR A 423 -5.62 16.20 10.54
CA THR A 423 -6.26 14.94 10.16
C THR A 423 -7.78 15.04 10.22
N ALA A 424 -8.35 15.72 11.22
CA ALA A 424 -9.79 15.97 11.30
C ALA A 424 -10.31 16.80 10.10
N ARG A 425 -9.58 17.84 9.66
CA ARG A 425 -9.93 18.59 8.44
C ARG A 425 -9.87 17.70 7.20
N ARG A 426 -8.83 16.87 7.06
CA ARG A 426 -8.70 15.92 5.95
C ARG A 426 -9.86 14.93 5.92
N THR A 427 -10.23 14.33 7.06
CA THR A 427 -11.39 13.44 7.17
C THR A 427 -12.68 14.16 6.80
N LEU A 428 -12.89 15.40 7.28
CA LEU A 428 -14.11 16.15 6.97
C LEU A 428 -14.24 16.44 5.47
N ILE A 429 -13.16 16.88 4.81
CA ILE A 429 -13.15 17.12 3.36
C ILE A 429 -13.50 15.84 2.59
N ARG A 430 -12.89 14.71 2.97
CA ARG A 430 -13.17 13.40 2.35
C ARG A 430 -14.62 12.98 2.58
N ALA A 431 -15.15 13.17 3.79
CA ALA A 431 -16.53 12.83 4.13
C ALA A 431 -17.54 13.69 3.38
N GLU A 432 -17.30 15.00 3.27
CA GLU A 432 -18.16 15.93 2.52
C GLU A 432 -18.20 15.57 1.03
N ARG A 433 -17.07 15.14 0.44
CA ARG A 433 -17.03 14.64 -0.94
C ARG A 433 -17.93 13.42 -1.11
N VAL A 434 -17.76 12.40 -0.29
CA VAL A 434 -18.62 11.20 -0.32
C VAL A 434 -20.10 11.57 -0.15
N LEU A 435 -20.42 12.51 0.74
CA LEU A 435 -21.79 12.95 0.98
C LEU A 435 -22.38 13.82 -0.13
N SER A 436 -21.55 14.39 -1.00
CA SER A 436 -22.01 15.11 -2.19
C SER A 436 -22.54 14.16 -3.27
N GLU A 437 -22.01 12.93 -3.30
CA GLU A 437 -22.42 11.85 -4.19
C GLU A 437 -23.55 11.02 -3.56
N ASN A 438 -23.37 10.60 -2.30
CA ASN A 438 -24.33 9.82 -1.54
C ASN A 438 -24.66 10.49 -0.19
N ALA A 439 -25.72 11.29 -0.18
CA ALA A 439 -26.16 12.01 1.01
C ALA A 439 -26.60 11.12 2.19
N SER A 440 -26.88 9.83 1.99
CA SER A 440 -27.25 8.91 3.08
C SER A 440 -26.14 7.93 3.43
N ASP A 441 -24.89 8.25 3.12
CA ASP A 441 -23.77 7.40 3.51
C ASP A 441 -23.49 7.49 5.02
N SER A 442 -23.87 6.45 5.77
CA SER A 442 -23.73 6.42 7.24
C SER A 442 -22.28 6.46 7.69
N TYR A 443 -21.37 5.83 6.95
CA TYR A 443 -19.94 5.79 7.29
C TYR A 443 -19.26 7.16 7.13
N ALA A 444 -19.58 7.87 6.05
CA ALA A 444 -19.11 9.24 5.86
C ALA A 444 -19.70 10.20 6.91
N LEU A 445 -20.99 10.04 7.24
CA LEU A 445 -21.62 10.85 8.30
C LEU A 445 -20.95 10.65 9.65
N ILE A 446 -20.73 9.40 10.10
CA ILE A 446 -20.11 9.16 11.42
C ILE A 446 -18.64 9.58 11.46
N SER A 447 -17.90 9.39 10.35
CA SER A 447 -16.53 9.89 10.22
C SER A 447 -16.48 11.41 10.32
N GLY A 448 -17.44 12.10 9.70
CA GLY A 448 -17.60 13.55 9.81
C GLY A 448 -18.01 14.03 11.20
N VAL A 449 -18.90 13.32 11.90
CA VAL A 449 -19.24 13.61 13.32
C VAL A 449 -17.97 13.60 14.18
N ASN A 450 -17.14 12.56 14.05
CA ASN A 450 -15.89 12.45 14.79
C ASN A 450 -14.89 13.56 14.43
N ALA A 451 -14.80 13.92 13.15
CA ALA A 451 -13.95 15.01 12.67
C ALA A 451 -14.41 16.39 13.19
N LEU A 452 -15.69 16.70 13.07
CA LEU A 452 -16.29 17.96 13.55
C LEU A 452 -16.13 18.13 15.06
N ALA A 453 -16.29 17.05 15.83
CA ALA A 453 -16.07 17.07 17.27
C ALA A 453 -14.62 17.43 17.63
N LYS A 454 -13.64 16.85 16.92
CA LYS A 454 -12.21 17.16 17.09
C LYS A 454 -11.87 18.61 16.67
N LEU A 455 -12.63 19.18 15.74
CA LEU A 455 -12.51 20.59 15.32
C LEU A 455 -13.24 21.57 16.25
N GLY A 456 -14.02 21.07 17.23
CA GLY A 456 -14.82 21.90 18.14
C GLY A 456 -16.09 22.47 17.51
N GLU A 457 -16.54 21.92 16.37
CA GLU A 457 -17.74 22.39 15.66
C GLU A 457 -19.01 21.76 16.24
N THR A 458 -19.39 22.18 17.45
CA THR A 458 -20.47 21.59 18.26
C THR A 458 -21.80 21.45 17.51
N GLU A 459 -22.29 22.52 16.89
CA GLU A 459 -23.61 22.51 16.24
C GLU A 459 -23.64 21.58 15.03
N ARG A 460 -22.59 21.61 14.19
CA ARG A 460 -22.49 20.70 13.04
C ARG A 460 -22.33 19.25 13.46
N THR A 461 -21.57 18.99 14.54
CA THR A 461 -21.45 17.64 15.13
C THR A 461 -22.81 17.10 15.52
N LYS A 462 -23.62 17.88 16.24
CA LYS A 462 -24.98 17.50 16.65
C LYS A 462 -25.90 17.27 15.45
N GLN A 463 -25.85 18.14 14.44
CA GLN A 463 -26.65 18.00 13.23
C GLN A 463 -26.32 16.70 12.47
N TRP A 464 -25.03 16.39 12.29
CA TRP A 464 -24.60 15.18 11.60
C TRP A 464 -24.86 13.92 12.43
N ALA A 465 -24.76 13.99 13.76
CA ALA A 465 -25.14 12.90 14.66
C ALA A 465 -26.64 12.56 14.56
N VAL A 466 -27.52 13.57 14.45
CA VAL A 466 -28.95 13.34 14.19
C VAL A 466 -29.16 12.70 12.82
N ARG A 467 -28.47 13.18 11.78
CA ARG A 467 -28.59 12.65 10.42
C ARG A 467 -28.14 11.20 10.32
N VAL A 468 -27.00 10.82 10.90
CA VAL A 468 -26.53 9.43 10.86
C VAL A 468 -27.47 8.50 11.63
N LYS A 469 -28.02 8.94 12.77
CA LYS A 469 -29.04 8.19 13.50
C LYS A 469 -30.34 8.00 12.70
N ALA A 470 -30.71 8.95 11.87
CA ALA A 470 -31.87 8.81 11.00
C ALA A 470 -31.63 7.79 9.86
N VAL A 471 -30.38 7.69 9.38
CA VAL A 471 -29.99 6.74 8.33
C VAL A 471 -29.82 5.32 8.88
N ASP A 472 -29.17 5.18 10.03
CA ASP A 472 -28.87 3.88 10.65
C ASP A 472 -29.07 3.91 12.18
N PRO A 473 -30.34 3.85 12.65
CA PRO A 473 -30.66 3.94 14.07
C PRO A 473 -30.27 2.69 14.87
N GLY A 474 -29.91 1.60 14.20
CA GLY A 474 -29.75 0.27 14.79
C GLY A 474 -28.31 -0.09 15.16
N ASP A 475 -27.30 0.65 14.70
CA ASP A 475 -25.90 0.29 14.90
C ASP A 475 -25.34 0.86 16.23
N PRO A 476 -25.02 0.00 17.22
CA PRO A 476 -24.45 0.45 18.49
C PRO A 476 -23.04 1.04 18.34
N SER A 477 -22.34 0.76 17.24
CA SER A 477 -21.03 1.35 16.93
C SER A 477 -21.17 2.83 16.53
N ILE A 478 -22.26 3.18 15.86
CA ILE A 478 -22.59 4.59 15.55
C ILE A 478 -22.91 5.33 16.84
N ASP A 479 -23.74 4.74 17.72
CA ASP A 479 -24.03 5.30 19.05
C ASP A 479 -22.74 5.51 19.86
N TYR A 480 -21.84 4.52 19.88
CA TYR A 480 -20.55 4.63 20.56
C TYR A 480 -19.69 5.80 20.04
N ASN A 481 -19.57 5.93 18.72
CA ASN A 481 -18.82 7.04 18.11
C ASN A 481 -19.46 8.40 18.40
N ILE A 482 -20.80 8.50 18.40
CA ILE A 482 -21.51 9.71 18.83
C ILE A 482 -21.17 10.04 20.29
N ALA A 483 -21.10 9.04 21.17
CA ALA A 483 -20.72 9.27 22.57
C ALA A 483 -19.27 9.76 22.71
N CYS A 484 -18.34 9.25 21.90
CA CYS A 484 -16.96 9.74 21.83
C CYS A 484 -16.91 11.21 21.38
N ALA A 485 -17.68 11.56 20.35
CA ALA A 485 -17.82 12.94 19.89
C ALA A 485 -18.42 13.87 20.96
N MET A 486 -19.41 13.42 21.73
CA MET A 486 -19.98 14.17 22.85
C MET A 486 -18.96 14.38 23.98
N ALA A 487 -18.19 13.34 24.33
CA ALA A 487 -17.14 13.42 25.35
C ALA A 487 -16.06 14.45 24.97
N LEU A 488 -15.70 14.47 23.69
CA LEU A 488 -14.79 15.44 23.08
C LEU A 488 -15.27 16.89 23.18
N LEU A 489 -16.57 17.11 23.02
CA LEU A 489 -17.20 18.44 23.11
C LEU A 489 -17.49 18.88 24.56
N GLY A 490 -17.17 18.05 25.56
CA GLY A 490 -17.46 18.33 26.97
C GLY A 490 -18.93 18.09 27.36
N GLU A 491 -19.71 17.43 26.51
CA GLU A 491 -21.12 17.06 26.76
C GLU A 491 -21.17 15.77 27.60
N THR A 492 -20.61 15.82 28.82
CA THR A 492 -20.34 14.65 29.66
C THR A 492 -21.56 13.77 29.93
N GLU A 493 -22.69 14.35 30.32
CA GLU A 493 -23.90 13.57 30.61
C GLU A 493 -24.48 12.92 29.36
N ALA A 494 -24.51 13.64 28.23
CA ALA A 494 -24.99 13.08 26.96
C ALA A 494 -24.10 11.92 26.47
N ALA A 495 -22.78 12.04 26.67
CA ALA A 495 -21.83 10.96 26.37
C ALA A 495 -22.11 9.72 27.24
N LEU A 496 -22.28 9.90 28.55
CA LEU A 496 -22.54 8.80 29.48
C LEU A 496 -23.91 8.14 29.22
N ASP A 497 -24.95 8.93 28.95
CA ASP A 497 -26.28 8.42 28.57
C ASP A 497 -26.21 7.57 27.30
N THR A 498 -25.46 8.05 26.30
CA THR A 498 -25.29 7.33 25.02
C THR A 498 -24.47 6.05 25.20
N LEU A 499 -23.39 6.07 26.00
CA LEU A 499 -22.59 4.88 26.32
C LEU A 499 -23.42 3.82 27.07
N GLU A 500 -24.21 4.25 28.06
CA GLU A 500 -25.06 3.34 28.83
C GLU A 500 -26.12 2.65 27.95
N ALA A 501 -26.63 3.34 26.92
CA ALA A 501 -27.56 2.76 25.96
C ALA A 501 -26.88 1.82 24.93
N CYS A 502 -25.64 2.10 24.52
CA CYS A 502 -25.00 1.38 23.42
C CYS A 502 -24.11 0.21 23.86
N LEU A 503 -23.35 0.33 24.96
CA LEU A 503 -22.44 -0.72 25.42
C LEU A 503 -23.13 -2.07 25.73
N PRO A 504 -24.40 -2.13 26.17
CA PRO A 504 -25.13 -3.40 26.27
C PRO A 504 -25.31 -4.15 24.94
N ARG A 505 -25.27 -3.44 23.80
CA ARG A 505 -25.57 -3.96 22.46
C ARG A 505 -24.34 -4.29 21.61
N VAL A 506 -23.14 -3.92 22.04
CA VAL A 506 -21.89 -4.22 21.33
C VAL A 506 -21.34 -5.61 21.67
N ASP A 507 -20.46 -6.14 20.83
CA ASP A 507 -19.63 -7.31 21.16
C ASP A 507 -18.70 -6.97 22.35
N PRO A 508 -18.83 -7.66 23.50
CA PRO A 508 -18.11 -7.26 24.70
C PRO A 508 -16.61 -7.56 24.62
N VAL A 509 -16.19 -8.61 23.89
CA VAL A 509 -14.78 -9.03 23.81
C VAL A 509 -13.94 -7.96 23.13
N THR A 510 -14.45 -7.42 22.03
CA THR A 510 -13.74 -6.42 21.21
C THR A 510 -13.84 -5.03 21.81
N PHE A 511 -15.05 -4.63 22.24
CA PHE A 511 -15.24 -3.30 22.80
C PHE A 511 -14.55 -3.13 24.15
N SER A 512 -14.38 -4.19 24.97
CA SER A 512 -13.57 -4.11 26.20
C SER A 512 -12.14 -3.63 25.91
N VAL A 513 -11.49 -4.19 24.88
CA VAL A 513 -10.14 -3.75 24.47
C VAL A 513 -10.17 -2.34 23.89
N TRP A 514 -11.15 -2.05 23.03
CA TRP A 514 -11.26 -0.76 22.35
C TRP A 514 -11.54 0.40 23.32
N VAL A 515 -12.60 0.30 24.13
CA VAL A 515 -13.00 1.31 25.11
C VAL A 515 -11.89 1.58 26.11
N GLY A 516 -11.14 0.55 26.50
CA GLY A 516 -9.98 0.70 27.37
C GLY A 516 -8.88 1.59 26.78
N ARG A 517 -8.72 1.63 25.45
CA ARG A 517 -7.67 2.34 24.72
C ARG A 517 -8.12 3.64 24.05
N ASP A 518 -9.42 3.85 23.90
CA ASP A 518 -9.95 5.03 23.22
C ASP A 518 -9.72 6.30 24.05
N ASN A 519 -8.91 7.22 23.50
CA ASN A 519 -8.56 8.47 24.16
C ASN A 519 -9.61 9.57 23.95
N ASP A 520 -10.61 9.35 23.09
CA ASP A 520 -11.75 10.25 22.99
C ASP A 520 -12.59 10.26 24.27
N LEU A 521 -12.48 9.22 25.09
CA LEU A 521 -13.18 9.05 26.37
C LEU A 521 -12.36 9.46 27.59
N ASP A 522 -11.16 10.03 27.42
CA ASP A 522 -10.26 10.37 28.54
C ASP A 522 -10.91 11.28 29.59
N THR A 523 -11.77 12.21 29.17
CA THR A 523 -12.52 13.11 30.06
C THR A 523 -13.54 12.38 30.95
N LEU A 524 -13.85 11.11 30.65
CA LEU A 524 -14.83 10.31 31.39
C LEU A 524 -14.18 9.29 32.34
N ARG A 525 -12.87 9.02 32.22
CA ARG A 525 -12.20 7.87 32.87
C ARG A 525 -12.29 7.88 34.40
N ASP A 526 -12.28 9.05 35.01
CA ASP A 526 -12.36 9.22 36.47
C ASP A 526 -13.79 9.23 37.01
N LEU A 527 -14.80 9.20 36.12
CA LEU A 527 -16.20 9.28 36.52
C LEU A 527 -16.70 7.91 37.01
N PRO A 528 -17.32 7.81 38.20
CA PRO A 528 -17.82 6.55 38.73
C PRO A 528 -18.83 5.85 37.81
N ARG A 529 -19.64 6.62 37.05
CA ARG A 529 -20.60 6.10 36.08
C ARG A 529 -19.88 5.39 34.92
N PHE A 530 -18.84 6.00 34.36
CA PHE A 530 -18.02 5.39 33.31
C PHE A 530 -17.28 4.14 33.80
N GLN A 531 -16.67 4.20 34.98
CA GLN A 531 -15.98 3.04 35.58
C GLN A 531 -16.91 1.85 35.85
N ARG A 532 -18.21 2.08 36.09
CA ARG A 532 -19.21 1.00 36.15
C ARG A 532 -19.45 0.39 34.77
N LEU A 533 -19.71 1.23 33.76
CA LEU A 533 -19.92 0.78 32.39
C LEU A 533 -18.76 -0.08 31.85
N VAL A 534 -17.51 0.34 32.10
CA VAL A 534 -16.32 -0.42 31.70
C VAL A 534 -16.23 -1.76 32.44
N ARG A 535 -16.47 -1.78 33.77
CA ARG A 535 -16.47 -3.04 34.54
C ARG A 535 -17.54 -4.02 34.07
N ASP A 536 -18.72 -3.53 33.74
CA ASP A 536 -19.81 -4.37 33.23
C ASP A 536 -19.47 -4.94 31.84
N LEU A 537 -18.83 -4.14 31.00
CA LEU A 537 -18.31 -4.56 29.69
C LEU A 537 -17.22 -5.64 29.84
N ASP A 538 -16.24 -5.42 30.73
CA ASP A 538 -15.15 -6.36 31.00
C ASP A 538 -15.65 -7.68 31.58
N ALA A 539 -16.64 -7.64 32.47
CA ALA A 539 -17.28 -8.83 33.03
C ALA A 539 -17.98 -9.66 31.93
N ARG A 540 -18.69 -9.00 31.02
CA ARG A 540 -19.30 -9.66 29.84
C ARG A 540 -18.24 -10.21 28.90
N ALA A 541 -17.12 -9.51 28.71
CA ALA A 541 -16.02 -9.96 27.87
C ALA A 541 -15.35 -11.21 28.46
N ALA A 542 -15.15 -11.25 29.78
CA ALA A 542 -14.63 -12.41 30.48
C ALA A 542 -15.59 -13.61 30.38
N ALA A 543 -16.89 -13.38 30.54
CA ALA A 543 -17.91 -14.41 30.40
C ALA A 543 -18.01 -14.98 28.97
N ALA A 544 -17.80 -14.15 27.94
CA ALA A 544 -17.81 -14.59 26.55
C ALA A 544 -16.55 -15.38 26.14
N ARG A 545 -15.47 -15.28 26.91
CA ARG A 545 -14.21 -16.03 26.69
C ARG A 545 -14.15 -17.36 27.46
N ALA A 546 -14.99 -17.53 28.48
CA ALA A 546 -15.09 -18.72 29.30
C ALA A 546 -16.01 -19.76 28.64
#